data_AF-S5PYV7-F1
#
_entry.id   AF-S5PYV7-F1
#
_cell.length_a   1.000
_cell.length_b   1.000
_cell.length_c   1.000
_cell.angle_alpha   90.00
_cell.angle_beta   90.00
_cell.angle_gamma   90.00
#
_symmetry.space_group_name_H-M   'P 1'
#
loop_
_entity.id
_entity.type
_entity.pdbx_description
1 polymer ?
#
loop_
_entity_poly.entity_id
_entity_poly.type
_entity_poly.pdbx_seq_one_letter_code
_entity_poly.pdbx_strand_id
1 'polypeptide(L)'
;IPLLNTVILLSQVVQITWAHHSLMNGNYTQTTQGLFFTVLLGIYFTMLQAYEYVEAPFTIADSVYGSTFFMATGFHGLHVLIGTTFLLVCLIRHINFHFSA
;
A
#
# COMPACT_ATOMS: atom_id res chain seq x y z
N ILE A 1 9.43 -13.63 2.67
CA ILE A 1 8.80 -12.30 2.81
C ILE A 1 8.66 -11.59 1.46
N PRO A 2 9.68 -11.54 0.57
CA PRO A 2 9.59 -10.78 -0.68
C PRO A 2 8.43 -11.18 -1.60
N LEU A 3 8.21 -12.49 -1.80
CA LEU A 3 7.11 -12.99 -2.63
C LEU A 3 5.72 -12.65 -2.04
N LEU A 4 5.61 -12.59 -0.72
CA LEU A 4 4.36 -12.21 -0.07
C LEU A 4 4.07 -10.71 -0.32
N ASN A 5 5.09 -9.87 -0.20
CA ASN A 5 4.99 -8.43 -0.48
C ASN A 5 4.53 -8.15 -1.92
N THR A 6 5.00 -8.91 -2.91
CA THR A 6 4.56 -8.75 -4.31
C THR A 6 3.10 -9.17 -4.51
N VAL A 7 2.67 -10.28 -3.90
CA VAL A 7 1.26 -10.73 -3.97
C VAL A 7 0.33 -9.72 -3.30
N ILE A 8 0.74 -9.11 -2.18
CA ILE A 8 -0.03 -8.07 -1.49
C ILE A 8 -0.22 -6.85 -2.42
N LEU A 9 0.86 -6.35 -3.02
CA LEU A 9 0.78 -5.20 -3.92
C LEU A 9 -0.11 -5.48 -5.15
N LEU A 10 -0.01 -6.67 -5.74
CA LEU A 10 -0.87 -7.06 -6.86
C LEU A 10 -2.34 -7.15 -6.44
N SER A 11 -2.62 -7.69 -5.25
CA SER A 11 -3.98 -7.75 -4.70
C SER A 11 -4.55 -6.37 -4.45
N GLN A 12 -3.71 -5.42 -4.00
CA GLN A 12 -4.09 -4.02 -3.79
C GLN A 12 -4.56 -3.35 -5.11
N VAL A 13 -3.92 -3.66 -6.25
CA VAL A 13 -4.33 -3.15 -7.57
C VAL A 13 -5.72 -3.65 -7.97
N VAL A 14 -6.03 -4.91 -7.69
CA VAL A 14 -7.36 -5.48 -7.97
C VAL A 14 -8.43 -4.80 -7.11
N GLN A 15 -8.17 -4.62 -5.82
CA GLN A 15 -9.12 -4.02 -4.87
C GLN A 15 -9.40 -2.54 -5.17
N ILE A 16 -8.38 -1.75 -5.53
CA ILE A 16 -8.58 -0.34 -5.89
C ILE A 16 -9.35 -0.19 -7.21
N THR A 17 -9.11 -1.08 -8.18
CA THR A 17 -9.85 -1.08 -9.45
C THR A 17 -11.32 -1.42 -9.22
N TRP A 18 -11.59 -2.38 -8.32
CA TRP A 18 -12.95 -2.71 -7.90
C TRP A 18 -13.63 -1.56 -7.17
N ALA A 19 -12.92 -0.84 -6.29
CA ALA A 19 -13.44 0.35 -5.63
C ALA A 19 -13.78 1.46 -6.64
N HIS A 20 -12.90 1.70 -7.62
CA HIS A 20 -13.11 2.69 -8.67
C HIS A 20 -14.34 2.35 -9.53
N HIS A 21 -14.47 1.11 -9.99
CA HIS A 21 -15.64 0.69 -10.76
C HIS A 21 -16.94 0.73 -9.92
N SER A 22 -16.85 0.42 -8.63
CA SER A 22 -17.99 0.54 -7.71
C SER A 22 -18.43 1.99 -7.50
N LEU A 23 -17.48 2.94 -7.49
CA LEU A 23 -17.77 4.36 -7.36
C LEU A 23 -18.53 4.86 -8.58
N MET A 24 -18.06 4.53 -9.79
CA MET A 24 -18.72 4.89 -11.06
C MET A 24 -20.12 4.29 -11.20
N ASN A 25 -20.36 3.13 -10.60
CA ASN A 25 -21.68 2.48 -10.58
C ASN A 25 -22.58 2.99 -9.44
N GLY A 26 -22.17 4.00 -8.67
CA GLY A 26 -22.93 4.55 -7.55
C GLY A 26 -23.02 3.61 -6.33
N ASN A 27 -22.26 2.51 -6.30
CA ASN A 27 -22.30 1.54 -5.21
C ASN A 27 -21.41 2.00 -4.04
N TYR A 28 -22.01 2.76 -3.13
CA TYR A 28 -21.31 3.37 -2.00
C TYR A 28 -20.63 2.34 -1.08
N THR A 29 -21.35 1.28 -0.68
CA THR A 29 -20.88 0.28 0.28
C THR A 29 -19.67 -0.51 -0.25
N GLN A 30 -19.73 -0.93 -1.52
CA GLN A 30 -18.66 -1.67 -2.19
C GLN A 30 -17.41 -0.80 -2.38
N THR A 31 -17.60 0.49 -2.70
CA THR A 31 -16.49 1.46 -2.81
C THR A 31 -15.78 1.63 -1.46
N THR A 32 -16.54 1.80 -0.38
CA THR A 32 -15.98 1.92 0.98
C THR A 32 -15.23 0.64 1.38
N GLN A 33 -15.81 -0.54 1.13
CA GLN A 33 -15.16 -1.82 1.42
C GLN A 33 -13.86 -2.00 0.62
N GLY A 34 -13.88 -1.73 -0.69
CA GLY A 34 -12.70 -1.83 -1.54
C GLY A 34 -11.58 -0.89 -1.12
N LEU A 35 -11.89 0.39 -0.86
CA LEU A 35 -10.91 1.35 -0.36
C LEU A 35 -10.36 0.95 1.02
N PHE A 36 -11.22 0.49 1.94
CA PHE A 36 -10.81 0.05 3.27
C PHE A 36 -9.82 -1.13 3.22
N PHE A 37 -10.13 -2.18 2.45
CA PHE A 37 -9.21 -3.31 2.29
C PHE A 37 -7.90 -2.90 1.61
N THR A 38 -7.97 -2.02 0.61
CA THR A 38 -6.78 -1.50 -0.09
C THR A 38 -5.83 -0.79 0.89
N VAL A 39 -6.36 0.05 1.78
CA VAL A 39 -5.55 0.73 2.82
C VAL A 39 -4.96 -0.27 3.81
N LEU A 40 -5.76 -1.26 4.24
CA LEU A 40 -5.31 -2.29 5.18
C LEU A 40 -4.15 -3.11 4.60
N LEU A 41 -4.24 -3.54 3.34
CA LEU A 41 -3.17 -4.27 2.65
C LEU A 41 -1.89 -3.43 2.53
N GLY A 42 -2.00 -2.12 2.28
CA GLY A 42 -0.85 -1.24 2.22
C GLY A 42 -0.15 -1.02 3.56
N ILE A 43 -0.91 -0.94 4.66
CA ILE A 43 -0.34 -0.94 6.02
C ILE A 43 0.36 -2.27 6.30
N TYR A 44 -0.26 -3.39 5.92
CA TYR A 44 0.31 -4.72 6.10
C TYR A 44 1.63 -4.90 5.34
N PHE A 45 1.72 -4.43 4.10
CA PHE A 45 2.97 -4.39 3.33
C PHE A 45 4.08 -3.61 4.08
N THR A 46 3.74 -2.44 4.63
CA THR A 46 4.72 -1.60 5.33
C THR A 46 5.25 -2.30 6.58
N MET A 47 4.39 -2.98 7.34
CA MET A 47 4.80 -3.76 8.52
C MET A 47 5.71 -4.93 8.15
N LEU A 48 5.40 -5.65 7.06
CA LEU A 48 6.25 -6.74 6.57
C LEU A 48 7.60 -6.23 6.06
N GLN A 49 7.63 -5.07 5.38
CA GLN A 49 8.87 -4.46 4.91
C GLN A 49 9.76 -4.02 6.09
N ALA A 50 9.16 -3.49 7.16
CA ALA A 50 9.89 -3.15 8.38
C ALA A 50 10.44 -4.42 9.08
N TYR A 51 9.66 -5.50 9.14
CA TYR A 51 10.11 -6.78 9.68
C TYR A 51 11.29 -7.36 8.87
N GLU A 52 11.24 -7.26 7.54
CA GLU A 52 12.36 -7.68 6.67
C GLU A 52 13.64 -6.88 6.94
N TYR A 53 13.54 -5.58 7.26
CA TYR A 53 14.71 -4.76 7.59
C TYR A 53 15.31 -5.10 8.95
N VAL A 54 14.51 -5.52 9.93
CA VAL A 54 15.00 -5.91 11.26
C VAL A 54 15.70 -7.26 11.22
N GLU A 55 15.17 -8.21 10.45
CA GLU A 55 15.73 -9.57 10.33
C GLU A 55 16.88 -9.68 9.31
N ALA A 56 17.14 -8.64 8.51
CA ALA A 56 18.21 -8.64 7.52
C ALA A 56 19.59 -8.78 8.20
N PRO A 57 20.45 -9.72 7.77
CA PRO A 57 21.78 -9.93 8.38
C PRO A 57 22.83 -8.89 7.94
N PHE A 58 22.41 -7.87 7.19
CA PHE A 58 23.27 -6.82 6.65
C PHE A 58 22.60 -5.46 6.85
N THR A 59 23.41 -4.42 6.90
CA THR A 59 23.02 -3.03 7.15
C THR A 59 23.28 -2.16 5.91
N ILE A 60 22.82 -0.91 5.96
CA ILE A 60 23.10 0.07 4.90
C ILE A 60 24.60 0.38 4.73
N ALA A 61 25.39 0.16 5.78
CA ALA A 61 26.85 0.37 5.75
C ALA A 61 27.60 -0.81 5.13
N ASP A 62 26.93 -1.95 4.92
CA ASP A 62 27.58 -3.16 4.41
C ASP A 62 27.71 -3.15 2.89
N SER A 63 28.87 -2.70 2.44
CA SER A 63 29.31 -2.75 1.03
C SER A 63 28.36 -2.05 0.04
N VAL A 64 28.60 -2.25 -1.25
CA VAL A 64 27.74 -1.75 -2.32
C VAL A 64 26.37 -2.45 -2.30
N TYR A 65 26.30 -3.71 -1.84
CA TYR A 65 25.05 -4.46 -1.82
C TYR A 65 24.06 -3.89 -0.80
N GLY A 66 24.46 -3.70 0.47
CA GLY A 66 23.58 -3.18 1.50
C GLY A 66 23.12 -1.75 1.19
N SER A 67 24.04 -0.89 0.77
CA SER A 67 23.72 0.49 0.40
C SER A 67 22.71 0.57 -0.76
N THR A 68 22.91 -0.21 -1.83
CA THR A 68 21.97 -0.22 -2.97
C THR A 68 20.63 -0.86 -2.62
N PHE A 69 20.63 -1.94 -1.84
CA PHE A 69 19.41 -2.60 -1.37
C PHE A 69 18.55 -1.64 -0.56
N PHE A 70 19.04 -1.13 0.57
CA PHE A 70 18.26 -0.29 1.48
C PHE A 70 17.85 1.05 0.86
N MET A 71 18.67 1.61 -0.04
CA MET A 71 18.30 2.85 -0.73
C MET A 71 17.14 2.61 -1.70
N ALA A 72 17.21 1.58 -2.55
CA ALA A 72 16.16 1.29 -3.53
C ALA A 72 14.85 0.87 -2.85
N THR A 73 14.91 -0.09 -1.92
CA THR A 73 13.72 -0.58 -1.20
C THR A 73 13.18 0.46 -0.22
N GLY A 74 14.06 1.28 0.39
CA GLY A 74 13.67 2.37 1.27
C GLY A 74 12.89 3.47 0.55
N PHE A 75 13.36 3.90 -0.63
CA PHE A 75 12.62 4.88 -1.45
C PHE A 75 11.27 4.32 -1.91
N HIS A 76 11.22 3.04 -2.32
CA HIS A 76 9.96 2.39 -2.64
C HIS A 76 9.01 2.35 -1.44
N GLY A 77 9.51 1.97 -0.25
CA GLY A 77 8.72 1.95 0.98
C GLY A 77 8.16 3.32 1.36
N LEU A 78 8.95 4.39 1.20
CA LEU A 78 8.48 5.76 1.36
C LEU A 78 7.36 6.10 0.38
N HIS A 79 7.51 5.74 -0.90
CA HIS A 79 6.46 5.95 -1.90
C HIS A 79 5.17 5.20 -1.55
N VAL A 80 5.26 3.96 -1.03
CA VAL A 80 4.09 3.19 -0.58
C VAL A 80 3.41 3.85 0.64
N LEU A 81 4.17 4.41 1.58
CA LEU A 81 3.60 5.17 2.71
C LEU A 81 2.83 6.42 2.25
N ILE A 82 3.36 7.16 1.27
CA ILE A 82 2.65 8.30 0.69
C ILE A 82 1.39 7.82 -0.04
N GLY A 83 1.46 6.73 -0.80
CA GLY A 83 0.31 6.17 -1.49
C GLY A 83 -0.81 5.70 -0.53
N THR A 84 -0.45 5.05 0.57
CA THR A 84 -1.43 4.57 1.56
C THR A 84 -2.09 5.71 2.33
N THR A 85 -1.34 6.75 2.69
CA THR A 85 -1.91 7.97 3.29
C THR A 85 -2.85 8.70 2.33
N PHE A 86 -2.49 8.79 1.04
CA PHE A 86 -3.39 9.34 0.01
C PHE A 86 -4.69 8.54 -0.10
N LEU A 87 -4.62 7.20 -0.14
CA LEU A 87 -5.81 6.34 -0.18
C LEU A 87 -6.66 6.44 1.09
N LEU A 88 -6.03 6.60 2.26
CA LEU A 88 -6.72 6.85 3.52
C LEU A 88 -7.50 8.17 3.47
N VAL A 89 -6.90 9.24 2.95
CA VAL A 89 -7.60 10.52 2.73
C VAL A 89 -8.77 10.35 1.77
N CYS A 90 -8.60 9.58 0.69
CA CYS A 90 -9.70 9.25 -0.21
C CYS A 90 -10.82 8.47 0.51
N LEU A 91 -10.51 7.49 1.35
CA LEU A 91 -11.51 6.78 2.13
C LEU A 91 -12.29 7.72 3.06
N ILE A 92 -11.62 8.63 3.76
CA ILE A 92 -12.28 9.63 4.64
C ILE A 92 -13.19 10.55 3.82
N ARG A 93 -12.73 11.04 2.67
CA ARG A 93 -13.53 11.88 1.77
C ARG A 93 -14.75 11.13 1.21
N HIS A 94 -14.59 9.85 0.90
CA HIS A 94 -15.69 8.99 0.47
C HIS A 94 -16.73 8.85 1.57
N ILE A 95 -16.31 8.58 2.81
CA ILE A 95 -17.20 8.48 3.99
C ILE A 95 -17.99 9.79 4.24
N ASN A 96 -17.39 10.94 3.95
CA ASN A 96 -18.02 12.25 4.06
C ASN A 96 -18.86 12.65 2.83
N PHE A 97 -19.14 11.71 1.93
CA PHE A 97 -19.92 11.93 0.70
C PHE A 97 -19.39 13.05 -0.21
N HIS A 98 -18.07 13.29 -0.20
CA HIS A 98 -17.46 14.31 -1.06
C HIS A 98 -17.28 13.86 -2.52
N PHE A 99 -17.36 12.56 -2.80
CA PHE A 99 -17.28 12.04 -4.17
C PHE A 99 -18.67 11.90 -4.76
N SER A 100 -18.84 12.44 -5.97
CA SER A 100 -19.99 12.12 -6.83
C SER A 100 -19.58 10.98 -7.75
N ALA A 101 -20.51 10.05 -7.97
CA ALA A 101 -20.47 9.16 -9.13
C ALA A 101 -20.77 9.95 -10.41
#